data_AF-Q9S4C7-F1
#
_entry.id   AF-Q9S4C7-F1
#
_cell.length_a   1.000
_cell.length_b   1.000
_cell.length_c   1.000
_cell.angle_alpha   90.00
_cell.angle_beta   90.00
_cell.angle_gamma   90.00
#
_symmetry.space_group_name_H-M   'P 1'
#
loop_
_entity.id
_entity.type
_entity.pdbx_description
1 polymer ?
#
loop_
_entity_poly.entity_id
_entity_poly.type
_entity_poly.pdbx_seq_one_letter_code
_entity_poly.pdbx_strand_id
1 'polypeptide(L)' 'VIAELEKLGRPDILVTAGGVIPAQDYDFLYQAGVAAIFGPGTPVAYSAAKVLEILLEE' A
#
# COMPACT_ATOMS: atom_id res chain seq x y z
N VAL A 1 5.65 -3.19 10.40
CA VAL A 1 4.94 -1.89 10.34
C VAL A 1 3.46 -2.08 10.61
N ILE A 2 2.72 -2.81 9.76
CA ILE A 2 1.27 -3.02 9.92
C ILE A 2 0.90 -3.56 11.32
N ALA A 3 1.51 -4.66 11.75
CA ALA A 3 1.29 -5.21 13.09
C ALA A 3 1.64 -4.23 14.23
N GLU A 4 2.55 -3.27 14.01
CA GLU A 4 2.89 -2.28 15.03
C GLU A 4 1.86 -1.13 15.07
N LEU A 5 1.34 -0.73 13.91
CA LEU A 5 0.20 0.20 13.84
C LEU A 5 -1.02 -0.37 14.55
N GLU A 6 -1.28 -1.67 14.38
CA GLU A 6 -2.36 -2.37 15.08
C GLU A 6 -2.15 -2.37 16.60
N LYS A 7 -0.94 -2.68 17.09
CA LYS A 7 -0.61 -2.60 18.53
C LYS A 7 -0.80 -1.20 19.12
N LEU A 8 -0.56 -0.16 18.32
CA LEU A 8 -0.79 1.23 18.69
C LEU A 8 -2.26 1.66 18.58
N GLY A 9 -3.17 0.73 18.25
CA GLY A 9 -4.60 1.00 18.12
C GLY A 9 -4.96 1.81 16.87
N ARG A 10 -4.13 1.76 15.82
CA ARG A 10 -4.32 2.49 14.55
C ARG A 10 -4.39 1.57 13.32
N PRO A 11 -5.30 0.58 13.28
CA PRO A 11 -5.49 -0.29 12.11
C PRO A 11 -6.12 0.45 10.91
N ASP A 12 -6.64 1.66 11.11
CA ASP A 12 -7.20 2.53 10.08
C ASP A 12 -6.13 3.17 9.17
N ILE A 13 -4.85 3.18 9.58
CA ILE A 13 -3.78 3.75 8.77
C ILE A 13 -3.45 2.80 7.63
N LEU A 14 -3.75 3.25 6.40
CA LEU A 14 -3.42 2.54 5.18
C LEU A 14 -1.90 2.52 4.95
N VAL A 15 -1.38 1.36 4.53
CA VAL A 15 0.04 1.17 4.20
C VAL A 15 0.17 0.88 2.71
N THR A 16 1.00 1.64 2.02
CA THR A 16 1.39 1.36 0.63
C THR A 16 2.85 0.91 0.57
N ALA A 17 3.19 0.12 -0.44
CA ALA A 17 4.56 -0.31 -0.69
C ALA A 17 5.05 0.25 -2.03
N GLY A 18 6.35 0.47 -2.16
CA GLY A 18 6.93 0.91 -3.41
C GLY A 18 8.42 0.60 -3.52
N GLY A 19 8.96 0.81 -4.72
CA GLY A 19 10.35 0.44 -5.06
C GLY A 19 10.42 -0.86 -5.87
N VAL A 20 11.56 -1.54 -5.82
CA VAL A 20 11.78 -2.78 -6.58
C VAL A 20 11.26 -3.96 -5.76
N ILE A 21 10.06 -4.44 -6.10
CA ILE A 21 9.39 -5.57 -5.44
C ILE A 21 9.15 -6.66 -6.49
N PRO A 22 9.59 -7.91 -6.27
CA PRO A 22 9.28 -9.02 -7.17
C PRO A 22 7.78 -9.29 -7.29
N ALA A 23 7.28 -9.55 -8.49
CA ALA A 23 5.85 -9.77 -8.72
C ALA A 23 5.27 -10.94 -7.90
N GLN A 24 6.06 -11.99 -7.65
CA GLN A 24 5.64 -13.12 -6.82
C GLN A 24 5.37 -12.77 -5.34
N ASP A 25 5.89 -11.63 -4.87
CA ASP A 25 5.73 -11.19 -3.48
C ASP A 25 4.45 -10.34 -3.30
N TYR A 26 3.76 -9.98 -4.39
CA TYR A 26 2.63 -9.05 -4.35
C TYR A 26 1.47 -9.63 -3.54
N ASP A 27 1.09 -10.89 -3.79
CA ASP A 27 0.00 -11.55 -3.07
C ASP A 27 0.29 -11.61 -1.57
N PHE A 28 1.53 -11.91 -1.19
CA PHE A 28 1.98 -11.91 0.20
C PHE A 28 1.82 -10.52 0.84
N LEU A 29 2.23 -9.46 0.14
CA LEU A 29 2.13 -8.09 0.65
C LEU A 29 0.68 -7.62 0.78
N TYR A 30 -0.18 -7.95 -0.18
CA TYR A 30 -1.62 -7.66 -0.09
C TYR A 30 -2.27 -8.41 1.08
N GLN A 31 -1.97 -9.70 1.24
CA GLN A 31 -2.45 -10.50 2.37
C GLN A 31 -1.96 -9.97 3.73
N ALA A 32 -0.76 -9.37 3.76
CA ALA A 32 -0.23 -8.72 4.96
C ALA A 32 -0.90 -7.38 5.29
N GLY A 33 -1.73 -6.82 4.40
CA GLY A 33 -2.49 -5.58 4.60
C GLY A 33 -1.95 -4.35 3.86
N VAL A 34 -1.09 -4.53 2.85
CA VAL A 34 -0.71 -3.43 1.96
C VAL A 34 -1.90 -3.06 1.05
N ALA A 35 -2.26 -1.79 0.99
CA ALA A 35 -3.38 -1.30 0.20
C ALA A 35 -3.04 -1.09 -1.28
N ALA A 36 -1.79 -0.73 -1.59
CA ALA A 36 -1.31 -0.58 -2.97
C ALA A 36 0.21 -0.78 -3.08
N ILE A 37 0.64 -1.24 -4.25
CA ILE A 37 2.06 -1.42 -4.60
C ILE A 37 2.39 -0.53 -5.81
N PHE A 38 3.40 0.33 -5.67
CA PHE A 38 3.89 1.22 -6.72
C PHE A 38 5.32 0.84 -7.12
N GLY A 39 5.44 0.07 -8.20
CA GLY A 39 6.71 -0.47 -8.68
C GLY A 39 7.62 0.56 -9.38
N PRO A 40 8.77 0.12 -9.92
CA PRO A 40 9.68 1.00 -10.63
C PRO A 40 9.02 1.62 -11.87
N GLY A 41 9.19 2.93 -12.04
CA GLY A 41 8.65 3.67 -13.19
C GLY A 41 7.15 4.03 -13.07
N THR A 42 6.48 3.73 -11.96
CA THR A 42 5.10 4.20 -11.75
C THR A 42 5.04 5.74 -11.76
N PRO A 43 4.18 6.37 -12.59
CA PRO A 43 4.06 7.82 -12.62
C PRO A 43 3.50 8.39 -11.31
N VAL A 44 4.09 9.48 -10.81
CA VAL A 44 3.66 10.13 -9.56
C VAL A 44 2.19 10.55 -9.60
N ALA A 45 1.73 11.11 -10.73
CA ALA A 45 0.32 11.52 -10.88
C ALA A 45 -0.65 10.34 -10.77
N TYR A 46 -0.27 9.18 -11.32
CA TYR A 46 -1.04 7.95 -11.19
C TYR A 46 -1.07 7.46 -9.74
N SER A 47 0.09 7.41 -9.06
CA SER A 47 0.14 7.00 -7.66
C SER A 47 -0.66 7.92 -6.74
N ALA A 48 -0.60 9.23 -6.97
CA ALA A 48 -1.34 10.21 -6.18
C ALA A 48 -2.86 10.04 -6.34
N ALA A 49 -3.34 9.94 -7.58
CA ALA A 49 -4.76 9.67 -7.84
C ALA A 49 -5.19 8.35 -7.19
N LYS A 50 -4.39 7.30 -7.35
CA LYS A 50 -4.72 5.99 -6.78
C LYS A 50 -4.78 5.98 -5.26
N VAL A 51 -3.87 6.69 -4.59
CA VAL A 51 -3.91 6.84 -3.13
C VAL A 51 -5.18 7.57 -2.68
N LEU A 52 -5.61 8.60 -3.40
CA LEU A 52 -6.85 9.32 -3.09
C LEU A 52 -8.08 8.43 -3.27
N GLU A 53 -8.19 7.67 -4.36
CA GLU A 53 -9.27 6.69 -4.58
C GLU A 53 -9.38 5.71 -3.39
N ILE A 54 -8.24 5.11 -3.01
CA ILE A 54 -8.20 4.13 -1.92
C ILE A 54 -8.58 4.77 -0.58
N LEU A 55 -8.09 5.98 -0.31
CA LEU A 55 -8.34 6.67 0.96
C LEU A 55 -9.80 7.14 1.10
N LEU A 56 -10.44 7.48 -0.02
CA LEU A 56 -11.81 8.01 -0.06
C LEU A 56 -12.88 6.94 -0.30
N GLU A 57 -12.48 5.66 -0.45
CA GLU A 57 -13.36 4.52 -0.75
C GLU A 57 -14.19 4.71 -2.04
N GLU A 58 -13.60 5.35 -3.07
CA GLU A 58 -14.20 5.49 -4.42
C GLU A 58 -13.92 4.30 -5.34
#